data_AF-A0A7Y0N172-F1
#
_entry.id   AF-A0A7Y0N172-F1
#
_cell.length_a   1.000
_cell.length_b   1.000
_cell.length_c   1.000
_cell.angle_alpha   90.00
_cell.angle_beta   90.00
_cell.angle_gamma   90.00
#
_symmetry.space_group_name_H-M   'P 1'
#
loop_
_entity.id
_entity.type
_entity.pdbx_description
1 polymer ?
#
loop_
_entity_poly.entity_id
_entity_poly.type
_entity_poly.pdbx_seq_one_letter_code
_entity_poly.pdbx_strand_id
1 'polypeptide(L)'
;TNEQFTRLMVNLGVSAANTDSTQLTLMDPMCGKGTTLFEGLIHGLNVVGVEINQKWVQEIQTFIVKFMKNGRFKHKVSKEKRTSGGKKVADGFVVEAAASKEDYLQGNLQTMKLYSADTRIADQVVKKNSVDVMVSDLPYGVQHGSKNAKDSKLNRSPLELLKEALPAWKVVLKKQGSVVLSFNEFTLKWKDVAALFEE
;
A
#
# COMPACT_ATOMS: atom_id res chain seq x y z
N THR A 1 0.94 -11.68 -8.44
CA THR A 1 0.15 -12.17 -7.30
C THR A 1 -1.18 -12.67 -7.79
N ASN A 2 -1.66 -13.79 -7.27
CA ASN A 2 -2.99 -14.34 -7.58
C ASN A 2 -4.07 -13.50 -6.85
N GLU A 3 -5.10 -13.07 -7.56
CA GLU A 3 -6.16 -12.19 -7.06
C GLU A 3 -7.03 -12.84 -5.98
N GLN A 4 -7.31 -14.14 -6.06
CA GLN A 4 -8.06 -14.86 -5.03
C GLN A 4 -7.28 -14.92 -3.72
N PHE A 5 -5.96 -15.13 -3.82
CA PHE A 5 -5.07 -15.09 -2.67
C PHE A 5 -5.01 -13.69 -2.04
N THR A 6 -4.88 -12.64 -2.85
CA THR A 6 -4.95 -11.26 -2.34
C THR A 6 -6.28 -10.97 -1.67
N ARG A 7 -7.41 -11.39 -2.26
CA ARG A 7 -8.74 -11.22 -1.66
C ARG A 7 -8.86 -11.91 -0.31
N LEU A 8 -8.30 -13.11 -0.17
CA LEU A 8 -8.23 -13.80 1.13
C LEU A 8 -7.48 -12.95 2.16
N MET A 9 -6.29 -12.43 1.83
CA MET A 9 -5.52 -11.57 2.74
C MET A 9 -6.28 -10.30 3.14
N VAL A 10 -6.95 -9.64 2.19
CA VAL A 10 -7.78 -8.47 2.46
C VAL A 10 -8.90 -8.81 3.43
N ASN A 11 -9.62 -9.92 3.20
CA ASN A 11 -10.69 -10.37 4.10
C ASN A 11 -10.19 -10.67 5.52
N LEU A 12 -9.05 -11.34 5.65
CA LEU A 12 -8.45 -11.62 6.95
C LEU A 12 -8.07 -10.33 7.69
N GLY A 13 -7.47 -9.37 6.98
CA GLY A 13 -7.12 -8.08 7.56
C GLY A 13 -8.35 -7.30 8.02
N VAL A 14 -9.36 -7.16 7.16
CA VAL A 14 -10.62 -6.50 7.50
C VAL A 14 -11.31 -7.18 8.69
N SER A 15 -11.31 -8.52 8.75
CA SER A 15 -11.91 -9.25 9.87
C SER A 15 -11.13 -9.12 11.18
N ALA A 16 -9.82 -8.90 11.13
CA ALA A 16 -8.96 -8.78 12.31
C ALA A 16 -8.86 -7.34 12.84
N ALA A 17 -9.07 -6.35 11.98
CA ALA A 17 -9.07 -4.95 12.38
C ALA A 17 -10.31 -4.62 13.22
N ASN A 18 -10.11 -3.92 14.33
CA ASN A 18 -11.16 -3.47 15.23
C ASN A 18 -10.99 -1.98 15.54
N THR A 19 -11.02 -1.17 14.48
CA THR A 19 -10.89 0.29 14.56
C THR A 19 -12.27 0.96 14.52
N ASP A 20 -12.40 2.16 15.07
CA ASP A 20 -13.66 2.92 15.11
C ASP A 20 -13.96 3.66 13.78
N SER A 21 -13.48 3.14 12.67
CA SER A 21 -13.55 3.80 11.36
C SER A 21 -14.88 3.53 10.67
N THR A 22 -15.58 4.59 10.27
CA THR A 22 -16.81 4.47 9.47
C THR A 22 -16.56 3.87 8.08
N GLN A 23 -15.40 4.18 7.50
CA GLN A 23 -14.91 3.56 6.26
C GLN A 23 -13.44 3.20 6.44
N LEU A 24 -13.12 1.92 6.32
CA LEU A 24 -11.75 1.44 6.54
C LEU A 24 -10.82 1.92 5.42
N THR A 25 -9.58 2.19 5.80
CA THR A 25 -8.47 2.47 4.88
C THR A 25 -7.50 1.30 4.87
N LEU A 26 -7.39 0.64 3.72
CA LEU A 26 -6.38 -0.37 3.45
C LEU A 26 -5.09 0.29 2.92
N MET A 27 -3.94 -0.17 3.38
CA MET A 27 -2.64 0.20 2.82
C MET A 27 -1.91 -1.02 2.30
N ASP A 28 -1.34 -0.92 1.10
CA ASP A 28 -0.28 -1.80 0.66
C ASP A 28 1.05 -1.01 0.59
N PRO A 29 1.97 -1.26 1.53
CA PRO A 29 3.21 -0.50 1.67
C PRO A 29 4.27 -0.83 0.59
N MET A 30 4.03 -1.86 -0.23
CA MET A 30 4.88 -2.28 -1.35
C MET A 30 3.98 -2.80 -2.48
N CYS A 31 3.13 -1.91 -3.00
CA CYS A 31 1.95 -2.32 -3.74
C CYS A 31 2.20 -2.93 -5.12
N GLY A 32 3.44 -2.90 -5.63
CA GLY A 32 3.80 -3.49 -6.91
C GLY A 32 2.98 -2.88 -8.03
N LYS A 33 2.18 -3.71 -8.71
CA LYS A 33 1.24 -3.31 -9.78
C LYS A 33 -0.20 -3.06 -9.29
N GLY A 34 -0.43 -3.05 -7.98
CA GLY A 34 -1.66 -2.55 -7.38
C GLY A 34 -2.77 -3.57 -7.15
N THR A 35 -2.51 -4.88 -7.27
CA THR A 35 -3.55 -5.92 -7.06
C THR A 35 -4.29 -5.75 -5.73
N THR A 36 -3.56 -5.53 -4.62
CA THR A 36 -4.15 -5.28 -3.30
C THR A 36 -4.98 -4.00 -3.25
N LEU A 37 -4.56 -2.94 -3.96
CA LEU A 37 -5.30 -1.68 -4.03
C LEU A 37 -6.61 -1.85 -4.79
N PHE A 38 -6.61 -2.62 -5.88
CA PHE A 38 -7.82 -2.88 -6.65
C PHE A 38 -8.80 -3.76 -5.88
N GLU A 39 -8.32 -4.79 -5.19
CA GLU A 39 -9.15 -5.60 -4.29
C GLU A 39 -9.74 -4.74 -3.16
N GLY A 40 -8.94 -3.87 -2.53
CA GLY A 40 -9.44 -2.93 -1.51
C GLY A 40 -10.55 -2.00 -2.05
N LEU A 41 -10.40 -1.48 -3.26
CA LEU A 41 -11.45 -0.68 -3.90
C LEU A 41 -12.73 -1.49 -4.17
N ILE A 42 -12.61 -2.72 -4.66
CA ILE A 42 -13.75 -3.63 -4.87
C ILE A 42 -14.47 -3.93 -3.54
N HIS A 43 -13.72 -4.01 -2.44
CA HIS A 43 -14.24 -4.18 -1.08
C HIS A 43 -14.88 -2.92 -0.48
N GLY A 44 -14.99 -1.81 -1.22
CA GLY A 44 -15.57 -0.56 -0.71
C GLY A 44 -14.63 0.27 0.18
N LEU A 45 -13.35 -0.13 0.28
CA LEU A 45 -12.38 0.51 1.16
C LEU A 45 -11.78 1.76 0.51
N ASN A 46 -11.25 2.65 1.35
CA ASN A 46 -10.21 3.57 0.91
C ASN A 46 -8.91 2.80 0.77
N VAL A 47 -8.05 3.18 -0.19
CA VAL A 47 -6.78 2.49 -0.41
C VAL A 47 -5.59 3.43 -0.52
N VAL A 48 -4.46 3.02 0.04
CA VAL A 48 -3.18 3.73 -0.02
C VAL A 48 -2.08 2.76 -0.50
N GLY A 49 -1.41 3.10 -1.59
CA GLY A 49 -0.26 2.36 -2.10
C GLY A 49 1.04 3.13 -1.92
N VAL A 50 2.10 2.43 -1.53
CA VAL A 50 3.48 2.92 -1.62
C VAL A 50 4.28 1.98 -2.52
N GLU A 51 5.01 2.54 -3.48
CA GLU A 51 5.83 1.77 -4.41
C GLU A 51 7.07 2.57 -4.82
N ILE A 52 8.23 1.91 -4.81
CA ILE A 52 9.52 2.52 -5.15
C ILE A 52 9.75 2.56 -6.67
N ASN A 53 9.19 1.59 -7.39
CA ASN A 53 9.30 1.48 -8.84
C ASN A 53 8.34 2.45 -9.55
N GLN A 54 8.90 3.57 -10.00
CA GLN A 54 8.16 4.62 -10.72
C GLN A 54 7.41 4.11 -11.96
N LYS A 55 7.94 3.09 -12.66
CA LYS A 55 7.26 2.53 -13.83
C LYS A 55 5.97 1.82 -13.42
N TRP A 56 5.99 1.03 -12.35
CA TRP A 56 4.79 0.36 -11.84
C TRP A 56 3.77 1.35 -11.30
N VAL A 57 4.24 2.41 -10.64
CA VAL A 57 3.37 3.54 -10.23
C VAL A 57 2.64 4.13 -11.44
N GLN A 58 3.35 4.43 -12.53
CA GLN A 58 2.73 4.94 -13.76
C GLN A 58 1.75 3.96 -14.42
N GLU A 59 2.07 2.66 -14.41
CA GLU A 59 1.19 1.60 -14.89
C GLU A 59 -0.13 1.58 -14.10
N ILE A 60 -0.08 1.65 -12.76
CA ILE A 60 -1.26 1.72 -11.90
C ILE A 60 -2.10 2.96 -12.22
N GLN A 61 -1.47 4.14 -12.30
CA GLN A 61 -2.16 5.40 -12.61
C GLN A 61 -2.89 5.32 -13.96
N THR A 62 -2.23 4.79 -14.97
CA THR A 62 -2.80 4.65 -16.32
C THR A 62 -3.97 3.66 -16.30
N PHE A 63 -3.79 2.52 -15.64
CA PHE A 63 -4.80 1.48 -15.55
C PHE A 63 -6.07 1.98 -14.87
N ILE A 64 -5.96 2.56 -13.66
CA ILE A 64 -7.14 2.96 -12.89
C ILE A 64 -7.95 4.05 -13.59
N VAL A 65 -7.29 5.04 -14.21
CA VAL A 65 -7.99 6.08 -14.97
C VAL A 65 -8.70 5.49 -16.19
N LYS A 66 -8.06 4.56 -16.90
CA LYS A 66 -8.69 3.87 -18.03
C LYS A 66 -9.88 3.02 -17.59
N PHE A 67 -9.73 2.29 -16.49
CA PHE A 67 -10.81 1.49 -15.89
C PHE A 67 -12.02 2.37 -15.53
N MET A 68 -11.79 3.48 -14.82
CA MET A 68 -12.87 4.40 -14.44
C MET A 68 -13.59 5.03 -15.64
N LYS A 69 -12.85 5.41 -16.69
CA LYS A 69 -13.43 5.93 -17.93
C LYS A 69 -14.27 4.88 -18.66
N ASN A 70 -13.74 3.67 -18.80
CA ASN A 70 -14.43 2.58 -19.49
C ASN A 70 -15.70 2.15 -18.75
N GLY A 71 -15.64 2.05 -17.43
CA GLY A 71 -16.78 1.75 -16.56
C GLY A 71 -17.74 2.94 -16.35
N ARG A 72 -17.43 4.12 -16.91
CA ARG A 72 -18.20 5.37 -16.77
C ARG A 72 -18.43 5.79 -15.31
N PHE A 73 -17.52 5.41 -14.41
CA PHE A 73 -17.55 5.84 -13.01
C PHE A 73 -17.26 7.34 -12.92
N LYS A 74 -18.03 8.07 -12.12
CA LYS A 74 -17.69 9.46 -11.79
C LYS A 74 -16.44 9.45 -10.95
N HIS A 75 -15.42 10.19 -11.39
CA HIS A 75 -14.12 10.22 -10.73
C HIS A 75 -13.44 11.57 -10.93
N LYS A 76 -12.57 11.90 -9.98
CA LYS A 76 -11.65 13.04 -10.02
C LYS A 76 -10.24 12.53 -9.79
N VAL A 77 -9.30 13.03 -10.58
CA VAL A 77 -7.87 12.73 -10.46
C VAL A 77 -7.14 14.00 -10.05
N SER A 78 -6.26 13.89 -9.07
CA SER A 78 -5.40 14.99 -8.65
C SER A 78 -3.99 14.50 -8.32
N LYS A 79 -3.05 15.44 -8.25
CA LYS A 79 -1.67 15.21 -7.83
C LYS A 79 -1.44 15.94 -6.51
N GLU A 80 -0.70 15.32 -5.62
CA GLU A 80 -0.21 15.95 -4.39
C GLU A 80 1.30 15.80 -4.27
N LYS A 81 1.92 16.63 -3.44
CA LYS A 81 3.35 16.55 -3.12
C LYS A 81 3.49 16.28 -1.64
N ARG A 82 4.39 15.36 -1.27
CA ARG A 82 4.74 15.08 0.12
C ARG A 82 6.10 15.69 0.42
N THR A 83 6.17 16.40 1.54
CA THR A 83 7.36 17.11 2.01
C THR A 83 7.60 16.72 3.47
N SER A 84 8.84 16.42 3.81
CA SER A 84 9.28 16.12 5.17
C SER A 84 10.59 16.84 5.43
N GLY A 85 10.74 17.47 6.59
CA GLY A 85 11.94 18.26 6.93
C GLY A 85 12.25 19.37 5.90
N GLY A 86 11.23 19.99 5.31
CA GLY A 86 11.38 21.04 4.30
C GLY A 86 11.83 20.56 2.91
N LYS A 87 12.01 19.24 2.70
CA LYS A 87 12.38 18.65 1.40
C LYS A 87 11.25 17.80 0.85
N LYS A 88 11.05 17.85 -0.46
CA LYS A 88 10.11 16.97 -1.16
C LYS A 88 10.59 15.52 -1.04
N VAL A 89 9.73 14.64 -0.55
CA VAL A 89 10.01 13.20 -0.37
C VAL A 89 9.28 12.31 -1.35
N ALA A 90 8.10 12.71 -1.84
CA ALA A 90 7.36 11.94 -2.85
C ALA A 90 6.35 12.80 -3.64
N ASP A 91 5.97 12.31 -4.81
CA ASP A 91 4.75 12.71 -5.49
C ASP A 91 3.63 11.71 -5.14
N GLY A 92 2.42 12.23 -4.98
CA GLY A 92 1.21 11.46 -4.75
C GLY A 92 0.24 11.61 -5.92
N PHE A 93 -0.40 10.50 -6.27
CA PHE A 93 -1.51 10.43 -7.20
C PHE A 93 -2.77 10.07 -6.42
N VAL A 94 -3.85 10.82 -6.62
CA VAL A 94 -5.10 10.64 -5.90
C VAL A 94 -6.25 10.49 -6.87
N VAL A 95 -7.06 9.46 -6.66
CA VAL A 95 -8.36 9.26 -7.32
C VAL A 95 -9.43 9.31 -6.25
N GLU A 96 -10.45 10.14 -6.49
CA GLU A 96 -11.68 10.18 -5.71
C GLU A 96 -12.81 9.71 -6.64
N ALA A 97 -13.55 8.68 -6.25
CA ALA A 97 -14.60 8.08 -7.07
C ALA A 97 -15.72 7.49 -6.19
N ALA A 98 -16.83 7.12 -6.79
CA ALA A 98 -17.88 6.36 -6.11
C ALA A 98 -18.46 5.30 -7.05
N ALA A 99 -19.07 4.26 -6.47
CA ALA A 99 -19.67 3.16 -7.22
C ALA A 99 -20.90 3.60 -8.03
N SER A 100 -21.67 4.55 -7.50
CA SER A 100 -22.83 5.15 -8.16
C SER A 100 -22.65 6.65 -8.40
N LYS A 101 -23.47 7.21 -9.31
CA LYS A 101 -23.47 8.66 -9.55
C LYS A 101 -24.08 9.41 -8.37
N GLU A 102 -25.06 8.80 -7.72
CA GLU A 102 -25.79 9.32 -6.56
C GLU A 102 -24.83 9.46 -5.38
N ASP A 103 -24.06 8.42 -5.06
CA ASP A 103 -23.03 8.45 -4.01
C ASP A 103 -21.99 9.53 -4.29
N TYR A 104 -21.58 9.68 -5.55
CA TYR A 104 -20.64 10.73 -5.94
C TYR A 104 -21.20 12.13 -5.68
N LEU A 105 -22.47 12.36 -6.01
CA LEU A 105 -23.14 13.66 -5.78
C LEU A 105 -23.37 13.95 -4.30
N GLN A 106 -23.56 12.92 -3.48
CA GLN A 106 -23.70 13.03 -2.02
C GLN A 106 -22.35 13.14 -1.28
N GLY A 107 -21.23 12.93 -1.98
CA GLY A 107 -19.89 12.97 -1.39
C GLY A 107 -19.48 11.68 -0.68
N ASN A 108 -20.21 10.57 -0.88
CA ASN A 108 -19.86 9.23 -0.40
C ASN A 108 -18.76 8.63 -1.29
N LEU A 109 -17.54 9.16 -1.17
CA LEU A 109 -16.43 8.84 -2.07
C LEU A 109 -15.51 7.77 -1.47
N GLN A 110 -15.03 6.86 -2.32
CA GLN A 110 -13.82 6.08 -2.09
C GLN A 110 -12.61 6.84 -2.64
N THR A 111 -11.49 6.71 -1.94
CA THR A 111 -10.22 7.33 -2.31
C THR A 111 -9.14 6.28 -2.56
N MET A 112 -8.40 6.45 -3.65
CA MET A 112 -7.15 5.73 -3.92
C MET A 112 -6.01 6.74 -3.91
N LYS A 113 -5.04 6.55 -3.02
CA LYS A 113 -3.79 7.32 -2.98
C LYS A 113 -2.62 6.43 -3.33
N LEU A 114 -1.70 6.93 -4.14
CA LEU A 114 -0.52 6.20 -4.57
C LEU A 114 0.71 7.10 -4.47
N TYR A 115 1.70 6.69 -3.69
CA TYR A 115 2.95 7.43 -3.48
C TYR A 115 4.12 6.69 -4.10
N SER A 116 4.91 7.42 -4.90
CA SER A 116 6.20 6.93 -5.39
C SER A 116 7.25 7.19 -4.31
N ALA A 117 7.48 6.21 -3.42
CA ALA A 117 8.37 6.35 -2.27
C ALA A 117 8.94 5.00 -1.82
N ASP A 118 10.02 5.03 -1.05
CA ASP A 118 10.51 3.86 -0.31
C ASP A 118 9.57 3.58 0.88
N THR A 119 9.23 2.32 1.09
CA THR A 119 8.35 1.88 2.17
C THR A 119 8.87 2.24 3.57
N ARG A 120 10.20 2.35 3.72
CA ARG A 120 10.86 2.75 4.97
C ARG A 120 10.55 4.17 5.42
N ILE A 121 10.03 5.00 4.53
CA ILE A 121 9.61 6.38 4.82
C ILE A 121 8.10 6.56 4.69
N ALA A 122 7.32 5.47 4.83
CA ALA A 122 5.86 5.48 4.72
C ALA A 122 5.21 6.55 5.63
N ASP A 123 5.75 6.78 6.82
CA ASP A 123 5.30 7.77 7.80
C ASP A 123 5.50 9.23 7.37
N GLN A 124 6.34 9.46 6.35
CA GLN A 124 6.57 10.79 5.77
C GLN A 124 5.63 11.08 4.60
N VAL A 125 4.96 10.06 4.05
CA VAL A 125 4.08 10.19 2.88
C VAL A 125 2.62 9.84 3.16
N VAL A 126 2.38 8.99 4.16
CA VAL A 126 1.05 8.62 4.65
C VAL A 126 0.79 9.30 5.99
N LYS A 127 -0.46 9.71 6.22
CA LYS A 127 -0.87 10.36 7.48
C LYS A 127 -0.70 9.38 8.65
N LYS A 128 -0.23 9.88 9.79
CA LYS A 128 -0.14 9.10 11.03
C LYS A 128 -1.53 8.61 11.49
N ASN A 129 -1.61 7.41 12.04
CA ASN A 129 -2.87 6.80 12.52
C ASN A 129 -4.02 6.90 11.50
N SER A 130 -3.76 6.65 10.22
CA SER A 130 -4.79 6.75 9.16
C SER A 130 -5.09 5.43 8.47
N VAL A 131 -4.33 4.37 8.74
CA VAL A 131 -4.49 3.05 8.11
C VAL A 131 -5.15 2.10 9.08
N ASP A 132 -6.19 1.40 8.65
CA ASP A 132 -6.93 0.41 9.43
C ASP A 132 -6.39 -1.01 9.19
N VAL A 133 -6.09 -1.31 7.93
CA VAL A 133 -5.66 -2.64 7.48
C VAL A 133 -4.43 -2.48 6.61
N MET A 134 -3.33 -3.17 6.93
CA MET A 134 -2.15 -3.22 6.09
C MET A 134 -2.02 -4.60 5.46
N VAL A 135 -1.99 -4.69 4.14
CA VAL A 135 -1.87 -5.97 3.41
C VAL A 135 -0.75 -5.84 2.40
N SER A 136 0.21 -6.77 2.40
CA SER A 136 1.29 -6.76 1.41
C SER A 136 1.77 -8.15 1.05
N ASP A 137 2.02 -8.36 -0.24
CA ASP A 137 2.70 -9.54 -0.75
C ASP A 137 4.19 -9.23 -0.88
N LEU A 138 4.98 -9.66 0.11
CA LEU A 138 6.40 -9.32 0.17
C LEU A 138 7.13 -9.84 -1.06
N PRO A 139 8.10 -9.08 -1.61
CA PRO A 139 8.84 -9.50 -2.79
C PRO A 139 9.57 -10.82 -2.52
N TYR A 140 9.31 -11.83 -3.35
CA TYR A 140 9.80 -13.21 -3.24
C TYR A 140 11.31 -13.41 -3.51
N GLY A 141 12.09 -12.33 -3.41
CA GLY A 141 13.52 -12.27 -3.66
C GLY A 141 13.90 -10.82 -3.93
N VAL A 142 14.80 -10.26 -3.13
CA VAL A 142 15.22 -8.86 -3.26
C VAL A 142 16.15 -8.71 -4.46
N GLN A 143 15.59 -8.72 -5.68
CA GLN A 143 16.31 -8.28 -6.88
C GLN A 143 16.07 -6.79 -7.13
N HIS A 144 16.49 -5.94 -6.19
CA HIS A 144 16.63 -4.51 -6.46
C HIS A 144 17.92 -3.97 -5.84
N GLY A 145 19.04 -4.62 -6.18
CA GLY A 145 20.35 -3.96 -6.15
C GLY A 145 20.47 -3.08 -7.41
N SER A 146 20.64 -1.77 -7.22
CA SER A 146 21.06 -0.85 -8.28
C SER A 146 22.20 -1.47 -9.10
N LYS A 147 22.02 -1.57 -10.43
CA LYS A 147 22.99 -2.16 -11.37
C LYS A 147 24.35 -1.43 -11.45
N ASN A 148 24.61 -0.44 -10.59
CA ASN A 148 25.81 0.40 -10.65
C ASN A 148 26.74 0.31 -9.41
N ALA A 149 26.50 -0.58 -8.45
CA ALA A 149 27.45 -0.82 -7.38
C ALA A 149 28.29 -2.06 -7.70
N LYS A 150 29.61 -1.88 -7.89
CA LYS A 150 30.63 -2.95 -7.90
C LYS A 150 30.80 -3.58 -6.49
N ASP A 151 29.69 -3.87 -5.81
CA ASP A 151 29.65 -4.55 -4.53
C ASP A 151 28.54 -5.59 -4.57
N SER A 152 28.93 -6.85 -4.62
CA SER A 152 28.08 -8.04 -4.55
C SER A 152 27.38 -8.24 -3.20
N LYS A 153 27.33 -7.21 -2.34
CA LYS A 153 26.76 -7.21 -0.98
C LYS A 153 25.37 -6.56 -0.85
N LEU A 154 24.73 -6.16 -1.94
CA LEU A 154 23.45 -5.43 -1.92
C LEU A 154 22.20 -6.31 -2.16
N ASN A 155 22.27 -7.60 -1.83
CA ASN A 155 21.07 -8.40 -1.54
C ASN A 155 20.71 -8.22 -0.07
N ARG A 156 20.07 -7.11 0.30
CA ARG A 156 19.47 -6.99 1.65
C ARG A 156 18.37 -8.03 1.76
N SER A 157 18.37 -8.84 2.81
CA SER A 157 17.35 -9.88 2.96
C SER A 157 15.96 -9.24 3.11
N PRO A 158 14.88 -9.92 2.71
CA PRO A 158 13.52 -9.46 2.97
C PRO A 158 13.27 -9.13 4.46
N LEU A 159 13.93 -9.86 5.37
CA LEU A 159 13.87 -9.63 6.81
C LEU A 159 14.45 -8.27 7.22
N GLU A 160 15.63 -7.91 6.71
CA GLU A 160 16.24 -6.61 7.00
C GLU A 160 15.42 -5.45 6.44
N LEU A 161 14.88 -5.61 5.22
CA LEU A 161 13.96 -4.61 4.66
C LEU A 161 12.73 -4.42 5.55
N LEU A 162 12.13 -5.52 6.01
CA LEU A 162 10.96 -5.47 6.90
C LEU A 162 11.32 -4.80 8.24
N LYS A 163 12.44 -5.18 8.85
CA LYS A 163 12.95 -4.58 10.09
C LYS A 163 13.15 -3.06 9.96
N GLU A 164 13.71 -2.60 8.85
CA GLU A 164 13.89 -1.16 8.56
C GLU A 164 12.55 -0.43 8.31
N ALA A 165 11.54 -1.12 7.78
CA ALA A 165 10.26 -0.52 7.38
C ALA A 165 9.21 -0.46 8.50
N LEU A 166 9.20 -1.45 9.39
CA LEU A 166 8.21 -1.58 10.46
C LEU A 166 8.04 -0.33 11.34
N PRO A 167 9.11 0.42 11.71
CA PRO A 167 8.94 1.66 12.47
C PRO A 167 8.05 2.68 11.77
N ALA A 168 8.20 2.86 10.46
CA ALA A 168 7.36 3.77 9.67
C ALA A 168 5.93 3.24 9.51
N TRP A 169 5.76 1.93 9.36
CA TRP A 169 4.45 1.30 9.25
C TRP A 169 3.64 1.43 10.54
N LYS A 170 4.30 1.24 11.69
CA LYS A 170 3.71 1.38 13.03
C LYS A 170 3.14 2.79 13.28
N VAL A 171 3.76 3.82 12.70
CA VAL A 171 3.32 5.22 12.84
C VAL A 171 2.04 5.53 12.05
N VAL A 172 1.82 4.86 10.91
CA VAL A 172 0.66 5.13 10.04
C VAL A 172 -0.54 4.25 10.35
N LEU A 173 -0.29 3.07 10.93
CA LEU A 173 -1.33 2.13 11.38
C LEU A 173 -2.07 2.70 12.61
N LYS A 174 -3.39 2.55 12.63
CA LYS A 174 -4.21 2.87 13.80
C LYS A 174 -4.03 1.84 14.90
N LYS A 175 -4.26 2.24 16.15
CA LYS A 175 -4.45 1.30 17.25
C LYS A 175 -5.61 0.34 16.91
N GLN A 176 -5.43 -0.95 17.18
CA GLN A 176 -6.35 -2.03 16.78
C GLN A 176 -6.48 -2.22 15.26
N GLY A 177 -5.59 -1.64 14.46
CA GLY A 177 -5.43 -2.00 13.05
C GLY A 177 -4.76 -3.37 12.90
N SER A 178 -4.93 -3.98 11.74
CA SER A 178 -4.38 -5.31 11.43
C SER A 178 -3.26 -5.23 10.39
N VAL A 179 -2.34 -6.18 10.42
CA VAL A 179 -1.33 -6.38 9.38
C VAL A 179 -1.41 -7.81 8.85
N VAL A 180 -1.42 -7.98 7.54
CA VAL A 180 -1.39 -9.29 6.86
C VAL A 180 -0.28 -9.27 5.82
N LEU A 181 0.69 -10.17 5.97
CA LEU A 181 1.82 -10.30 5.05
C LEU A 181 1.85 -11.70 4.46
N SER A 182 2.11 -11.79 3.17
CA SER A 182 2.54 -13.04 2.53
C SER A 182 4.00 -12.97 2.14
N PHE A 183 4.69 -14.08 2.27
CA PHE A 183 6.11 -14.22 1.94
C PHE A 183 6.46 -15.68 1.68
N ASN A 184 7.62 -15.91 1.06
CA ASN A 184 8.11 -17.26 0.78
C ASN A 184 8.87 -17.84 1.99
N GLU A 185 8.25 -18.83 2.63
CA GLU A 185 8.76 -19.54 3.81
C GLU A 185 10.09 -20.31 3.56
N PHE A 186 10.44 -20.59 2.30
CA PHE A 186 11.76 -21.15 1.96
C PHE A 186 12.88 -20.12 2.12
N THR A 187 12.56 -18.82 2.05
CA THR A 187 13.53 -17.71 2.09
C THR A 187 13.44 -16.85 3.35
N LEU A 188 12.27 -16.80 4.00
CA LEU A 188 11.98 -15.98 5.16
C LEU A 188 11.12 -16.80 6.11
N LYS A 189 11.62 -17.13 7.31
CA LYS A 189 10.85 -17.93 8.26
C LYS A 189 9.81 -17.09 8.97
N TRP A 190 8.58 -17.61 9.09
CA TRP A 190 7.49 -16.89 9.74
C TRP A 190 7.82 -16.51 11.19
N LYS A 191 8.63 -17.31 11.89
CA LYS A 191 9.07 -17.02 13.27
C LYS A 191 9.93 -15.76 13.35
N ASP A 192 10.81 -15.56 12.37
CA ASP A 192 11.68 -14.39 12.33
C ASP A 192 10.84 -13.14 12.02
N VAL A 193 9.85 -13.26 11.14
CA VAL A 193 8.89 -12.19 10.86
C VAL A 193 8.06 -11.85 12.10
N ALA A 194 7.51 -12.86 12.79
CA ALA A 194 6.70 -12.66 13.99
C ALA A 194 7.49 -11.94 15.09
N ALA A 195 8.74 -12.32 15.32
CA ALA A 195 9.61 -11.68 16.31
C ALA A 195 9.76 -10.17 16.06
N LEU A 196 9.86 -9.73 14.80
CA LEU A 196 9.94 -8.30 14.47
C LEU A 196 8.68 -7.49 14.84
N PHE A 197 7.51 -8.13 14.92
CA PHE A 197 6.26 -7.47 15.31
C PHE A 197 6.04 -7.44 16.83
N GLU A 198 6.84 -8.18 17.60
CA GLU A 198 6.79 -8.20 19.07
C GLU A 198 7.73 -7.15 19.71
N GLU A 199 8.58 -6.50 18.90
CA GLU A 199 9.47 -5.38 19.29
C GLU A 199 8.75 -4.00 19.38
#